data_AF-A0A2A4G276-F1
#
_entry.id   AF-A0A2A4G276-F1
#
_cell.length_a   1.000
_cell.length_b   1.000
_cell.length_c   1.000
_cell.angle_alpha   90.00
_cell.angle_beta   90.00
_cell.angle_gamma   90.00
#
_symmetry.space_group_name_H-M   'P 1'
#
loop_
_entity.id
_entity.type
_entity.pdbx_description
1 polymer ?
#
loop_
_entity_poly.entity_id
_entity_poly.type
_entity_poly.pdbx_seq_one_letter_code
_entity_poly.pdbx_strand_id
1 'polypeptide(L)'
;MARVIALAAALTGALLWAILAVMPPAPLGAGAPATAFSATRALADIKAMARAPHPVGSAENARVRGYLASRLRALGAEVSEQAVPLGSKSLQRLGKWSGREERGVVARNLIGVIPGKDRAKPAVLLMAHYDGVWGSPAAADDAMGVAAILEAARAMRARGVGERDLILLFTDSEEVGLDGADGFFKRHGLATYVGAIVNLETRGAGGRANMFETGPGNGAMMRLYAAKVARPATNSLAVLIYGLMPNSTDYTVAKAKGIPGFNLAVLDRGWAYHSPMATPDAVDPASVQDMGDQALALTSALAFASELPARAPDASFADLMGRVTIVYPAAAGWALLAVAALLTGLAWRRERPAPRAIGGGMIQVAALLLHGSLLLTAWNALSGSGGANYYDRLAALPRLETMAALLIAGLMAMLPLFRRREPRLLMIAPAMALMWAGLLTGGAVMIIPIALLAMLAAWFLPVAVEDRGWGALLLLLLSGLIVQIAQPTAGPFLHWPLLLAAIAFAARAWLPERAALAIAALMAAIGVGHLLAQAHFIMLGIGAEMPAVLALLLFVALPLLLPLWPARAPRWLPGTALAAALAIALWVRLDPIAPSIPAYSQAEGGTKHKD
;
A
#
# COMPACT_ATOMS: atom_id res chain seq x y z
N MET A 1 5.74 37.11 2.52
CA MET A 1 6.98 36.30 2.46
C MET A 1 6.97 35.17 3.50
N ALA A 2 6.72 35.44 4.78
CA ALA A 2 6.76 34.42 5.85
C ALA A 2 5.93 33.15 5.59
N ARG A 3 4.67 33.27 5.13
CA ARG A 3 3.82 32.11 4.79
C ARG A 3 4.38 31.25 3.64
N VAL A 4 5.00 31.89 2.64
CA VAL A 4 5.62 31.17 1.50
C VAL A 4 6.82 30.36 2.00
N ILE A 5 7.65 30.95 2.86
CA ILE A 5 8.79 30.26 3.47
C ILE A 5 8.30 29.09 4.33
N ALA A 6 7.26 29.31 5.15
CA ALA A 6 6.67 28.27 6.00
C ALA A 6 6.07 27.12 5.18
N LEU A 7 5.34 27.42 4.09
CA LEU A 7 4.81 26.40 3.19
C LEU A 7 5.94 25.63 2.49
N ALA A 8 6.96 26.32 1.98
CA ALA A 8 8.09 25.68 1.34
C ALA A 8 8.82 24.74 2.31
N ALA A 9 9.10 25.20 3.54
CA ALA A 9 9.68 24.37 4.59
C ALA A 9 8.81 23.15 4.93
N ALA A 10 7.48 23.33 5.02
CA ALA A 10 6.55 22.24 5.27
C ALA A 10 6.57 21.19 4.14
N LEU A 11 6.51 21.62 2.88
CA LEU A 11 6.52 20.73 1.72
C LEU A 11 7.86 20.01 1.54
N THR A 12 8.98 20.71 1.77
CA THR A 12 10.32 20.09 1.77
C THR A 12 10.45 19.06 2.89
N GLY A 13 10.02 19.40 4.11
CA GLY A 13 10.01 18.47 5.24
C GLY A 13 9.12 17.25 4.98
N ALA A 14 7.92 17.46 4.43
CA ALA A 14 7.00 16.39 4.05
C ALA A 14 7.60 15.46 2.99
N LEU A 15 8.27 16.01 1.96
CA LEU A 15 8.91 15.22 0.92
C LEU A 15 10.08 14.39 1.48
N LEU A 16 10.95 15.01 2.28
CA LEU A 16 12.06 14.30 2.94
C LEU A 16 11.54 13.17 3.83
N TRP A 17 10.48 13.42 4.58
CA TRP A 17 9.81 12.41 5.39
C TRP A 17 9.31 11.24 4.54
N ALA A 18 8.58 11.54 3.46
CA ALA A 18 8.01 10.53 2.58
C ALA A 18 9.10 9.65 1.96
N ILE A 19 10.18 10.25 1.44
CA ILE A 19 11.35 9.54 0.90
C ILE A 19 11.94 8.60 1.96
N LEU A 20 12.18 9.10 3.17
CA LEU A 20 12.78 8.31 4.24
C LEU A 20 11.87 7.17 4.72
N ALA A 21 10.55 7.32 4.60
CA ALA A 21 9.58 6.29 4.96
C ALA A 21 9.53 5.14 3.95
N VAL A 22 9.74 5.42 2.66
CA VAL A 22 9.62 4.43 1.57
C VAL A 22 10.96 3.80 1.16
N MET A 23 12.09 4.27 1.70
CA MET A 23 13.41 3.71 1.39
C MET A 23 13.71 2.41 2.18
N PRO A 24 13.99 1.29 1.51
CA PRO A 24 14.41 0.05 2.17
C PRO A 24 15.80 0.20 2.84
N PRO A 25 16.15 -0.68 3.79
CA PRO A 25 17.46 -0.66 4.44
C PRO A 25 18.57 -1.08 3.46
N ALA A 26 19.82 -0.78 3.81
CA ALA A 26 20.96 -1.29 3.05
C ALA A 26 21.05 -2.83 3.19
N PRO A 27 21.31 -3.55 2.08
CA PRO A 27 21.42 -5.01 2.11
C PRO A 27 22.68 -5.47 2.85
N LEU A 28 22.56 -6.54 3.62
CA LEU A 28 23.69 -7.14 4.34
C LEU A 28 24.39 -8.21 3.49
N GLY A 29 25.72 -8.11 3.45
CA GLY A 29 26.60 -9.03 2.71
C GLY A 29 26.66 -10.45 3.29
N ALA A 30 27.28 -11.37 2.56
CA ALA A 30 27.40 -12.78 2.97
C ALA A 30 28.16 -12.99 4.29
N GLY A 31 29.02 -12.05 4.68
CA GLY A 31 29.73 -12.02 5.96
C GLY A 31 28.92 -11.49 7.15
N ALA A 32 27.63 -11.18 6.97
CA ALA A 32 26.77 -10.75 8.06
C ALA A 32 26.68 -11.82 9.17
N PRO A 33 26.50 -11.42 10.45
CA PRO A 33 26.43 -12.34 11.58
C PRO A 33 25.49 -13.52 11.34
N ALA A 34 25.83 -14.70 11.87
CA ALA A 34 25.03 -15.91 11.67
C ALA A 34 23.58 -15.76 12.17
N THR A 35 23.36 -14.94 13.20
CA THR A 35 22.04 -14.65 13.79
C THR A 35 21.26 -13.55 13.08
N ALA A 36 21.85 -12.90 12.07
CA ALA A 36 21.24 -11.86 11.25
C ALA A 36 20.82 -12.39 9.88
N PHE A 37 19.81 -11.75 9.29
CA PHE A 37 19.41 -12.00 7.90
C PHE A 37 20.42 -11.38 6.93
N SER A 38 20.75 -12.07 5.84
CA SER A 38 21.57 -11.52 4.75
C SER A 38 20.86 -11.62 3.42
N ALA A 39 20.57 -10.47 2.82
CA ALA A 39 20.07 -10.39 1.45
C ALA A 39 21.00 -11.09 0.45
N THR A 40 22.32 -10.99 0.60
CA THR A 40 23.26 -11.68 -0.30
C THR A 40 23.13 -13.20 -0.26
N ARG A 41 22.89 -13.80 0.92
CA ARG A 41 22.66 -15.25 1.03
C ARG A 41 21.31 -15.64 0.41
N ALA A 42 20.26 -14.88 0.70
CA ALA A 42 18.94 -15.10 0.12
C ALA A 42 18.93 -14.95 -1.42
N LEU A 43 19.65 -13.97 -1.98
CA LEU A 43 19.77 -13.78 -3.43
C LEU A 43 20.38 -14.99 -4.15
N ALA A 44 21.21 -15.79 -3.48
CA ALA A 44 21.73 -17.04 -4.05
C ALA A 44 20.61 -18.08 -4.24
N ASP A 45 19.68 -18.17 -3.27
CA ASP A 45 18.50 -19.02 -3.36
C ASP A 45 17.56 -18.51 -4.48
N ILE A 46 17.33 -17.20 -4.60
CA ILE A 46 16.54 -16.60 -5.70
C ILE A 46 17.13 -16.99 -7.07
N LYS A 47 18.45 -16.82 -7.26
CA LYS A 47 19.14 -17.19 -8.51
C LYS A 47 19.07 -18.68 -8.83
N ALA A 48 18.98 -19.53 -7.81
CA ALA A 48 18.88 -20.98 -8.00
C ALA A 48 17.47 -21.42 -8.42
N MET A 49 16.43 -20.72 -7.94
CA MET A 49 15.03 -21.02 -8.25
C MET A 49 14.60 -20.39 -9.58
N ALA A 50 14.83 -19.09 -9.74
CA ALA A 50 14.33 -18.29 -10.86
C ALA A 50 15.23 -18.31 -12.10
N ARG A 51 15.62 -19.52 -12.53
CA ARG A 51 16.43 -19.74 -13.74
C ARG A 51 15.59 -19.75 -15.00
N ALA A 52 14.36 -20.24 -14.89
CA ALA A 52 13.39 -20.34 -15.96
C ALA A 52 11.97 -20.31 -15.36
N PRO A 53 10.93 -20.07 -16.20
CA PRO A 53 9.55 -20.16 -15.75
C PRO A 53 9.20 -21.53 -15.20
N HIS A 54 8.51 -21.55 -14.06
CA HIS A 54 8.20 -22.76 -13.31
C HIS A 54 6.75 -22.83 -12.82
N PRO A 55 5.76 -22.77 -13.73
CA PRO A 55 4.36 -22.97 -13.37
C PRO A 55 4.13 -24.37 -12.80
N VAL A 56 3.10 -24.49 -11.98
CA VAL A 56 2.66 -25.76 -11.37
C VAL A 56 2.64 -26.89 -12.40
N GLY A 57 3.14 -28.06 -11.99
CA GLY A 57 3.19 -29.25 -12.83
C GLY A 57 4.30 -29.28 -13.88
N SER A 58 5.06 -28.20 -14.07
CA SER A 58 6.20 -28.18 -15.01
C SER A 58 7.43 -28.93 -14.45
N ALA A 59 8.34 -29.32 -15.36
CA ALA A 59 9.62 -29.93 -14.97
C ALA A 59 10.49 -28.98 -14.15
N GLU A 60 10.46 -27.67 -14.46
CA GLU A 60 11.21 -26.67 -13.70
C GLU A 60 10.61 -26.46 -12.29
N ASN A 61 9.28 -26.47 -12.13
CA ASN A 61 8.64 -26.48 -10.82
C ASN A 61 9.09 -27.69 -9.98
N ALA A 62 9.16 -28.89 -10.58
CA ALA A 62 9.69 -30.07 -9.90
C ALA A 62 11.18 -29.94 -9.52
N ARG A 63 11.99 -29.29 -10.37
CA ARG A 63 13.40 -28.98 -10.07
C ARG A 63 13.52 -28.00 -8.90
N VAL A 64 12.74 -26.93 -8.89
CA VAL A 64 12.68 -25.94 -7.80
C VAL A 64 12.28 -26.63 -6.49
N ARG A 65 11.24 -27.47 -6.49
CA ARG A 65 10.86 -28.28 -5.32
C ARG A 65 12.00 -29.18 -4.84
N GLY A 66 12.71 -29.84 -5.75
CA GLY A 66 13.88 -30.66 -5.41
C GLY A 66 15.02 -29.85 -4.78
N TYR A 67 15.28 -28.65 -5.31
CA TYR A 67 16.21 -27.69 -4.73
C TYR A 67 15.78 -27.31 -3.31
N LEU A 68 14.54 -26.89 -3.11
CA LEU A 68 14.01 -26.50 -1.81
C LEU A 68 14.07 -27.64 -0.80
N ALA A 69 13.74 -28.87 -1.20
CA ALA A 69 13.85 -30.03 -0.33
C ALA A 69 15.29 -30.25 0.14
N SER A 70 16.29 -30.01 -0.73
CA SER A 70 17.70 -30.06 -0.33
C SER A 70 18.08 -28.95 0.65
N ARG A 71 17.56 -27.73 0.45
CA ARG A 71 17.80 -26.59 1.35
C ARG A 71 17.19 -26.82 2.73
N LEU A 72 15.96 -27.33 2.80
CA LEU A 72 15.28 -27.70 4.04
C LEU A 72 16.06 -28.78 4.82
N ARG A 73 16.54 -29.84 4.14
CA ARG A 73 17.39 -30.86 4.78
C ARG A 73 18.71 -30.29 5.29
N ALA A 74 19.33 -29.38 4.56
CA ALA A 74 20.55 -28.69 5.01
C ALA A 74 20.29 -27.79 6.24
N LEU A 75 19.07 -27.29 6.39
CA LEU A 75 18.61 -26.61 7.60
C LEU A 75 18.27 -27.60 8.74
N GLY A 76 18.34 -28.91 8.53
CA GLY A 76 17.99 -29.92 9.53
C GLY A 76 16.49 -30.04 9.79
N ALA A 77 15.64 -29.64 8.83
CA ALA A 77 14.20 -29.81 8.92
C ALA A 77 13.77 -31.25 8.59
N GLU A 78 12.70 -31.71 9.24
CA GLU A 78 11.93 -32.90 8.86
C GLU A 78 11.12 -32.56 7.60
N VAL A 79 11.50 -33.13 6.45
CA VAL A 79 10.92 -32.76 5.15
C VAL A 79 9.85 -33.75 4.70
N SER A 80 8.67 -33.25 4.33
CA SER A 80 7.60 -34.01 3.71
C SER A 80 6.98 -33.25 2.53
N GLU A 81 6.27 -33.97 1.67
CA GLU A 81 5.49 -33.39 0.57
C GLU A 81 4.01 -33.74 0.74
N GLN A 82 3.13 -32.83 0.32
CA GLN A 82 1.69 -33.07 0.24
C GLN A 82 1.23 -32.91 -1.21
N ALA A 83 0.68 -33.99 -1.78
CA ALA A 83 0.05 -33.95 -3.09
C ALA A 83 -1.37 -33.35 -3.00
N VAL A 84 -1.66 -32.40 -3.88
CA VAL A 84 -2.96 -31.72 -3.96
C VAL A 84 -3.42 -31.69 -5.43
N PRO A 85 -4.40 -32.51 -5.82
CA PRO A 85 -5.00 -32.40 -7.15
C PRO A 85 -5.60 -31.02 -7.37
N LEU A 86 -5.35 -30.40 -8.53
CA LEU A 86 -5.89 -29.08 -8.86
C LEU A 86 -7.41 -29.14 -9.04
N GLY A 87 -8.09 -28.10 -8.59
CA GLY A 87 -9.51 -27.88 -8.86
C GLY A 87 -9.79 -27.64 -10.35
N SER A 88 -11.05 -27.83 -10.77
CA SER A 88 -11.47 -27.64 -12.16
C SER A 88 -11.24 -26.22 -12.67
N LYS A 89 -11.41 -25.20 -11.81
CA LYS A 89 -11.14 -23.80 -12.13
C LYS A 89 -9.66 -23.55 -12.39
N SER A 90 -8.79 -24.07 -11.52
CA SER A 90 -7.34 -23.95 -11.62
C SER A 90 -6.80 -24.64 -12.87
N LEU A 91 -7.31 -25.85 -13.18
CA LEU A 91 -7.01 -26.56 -14.43
C LEU A 91 -7.44 -25.76 -15.66
N GLN A 92 -8.64 -25.17 -15.64
CA GLN A 92 -9.12 -24.33 -16.74
C GLN A 92 -8.23 -23.09 -16.93
N ARG A 93 -7.81 -22.43 -15.84
CA ARG A 93 -6.92 -21.27 -15.90
C ARG A 93 -5.54 -21.64 -16.44
N LEU A 94 -4.93 -22.70 -15.91
CA LEU A 94 -3.64 -23.21 -16.41
C LEU A 94 -3.73 -23.60 -17.89
N GLY A 95 -4.85 -24.20 -18.32
CA GLY A 95 -5.09 -24.53 -19.72
C GLY A 95 -5.16 -23.30 -20.64
N LYS A 96 -5.79 -22.21 -20.17
CA LYS A 96 -5.79 -20.92 -20.89
C LYS A 96 -4.38 -20.35 -21.02
N TRP A 97 -3.59 -20.39 -19.95
CA TRP A 97 -2.23 -19.85 -19.96
C TRP A 97 -1.28 -20.63 -20.87
N SER A 98 -1.40 -21.96 -20.85
CA SER A 98 -0.57 -22.87 -21.63
C SER A 98 -1.01 -23.04 -23.08
N GLY A 99 -2.25 -22.66 -23.43
CA GLY A 99 -2.83 -22.85 -24.76
C GLY A 99 -3.22 -24.31 -25.06
N ARG A 100 -3.35 -25.16 -24.03
CA ARG A 100 -3.70 -26.58 -24.17
C ARG A 100 -4.65 -27.01 -23.06
N GLU A 101 -5.33 -28.14 -23.25
CA GLU A 101 -6.17 -28.70 -22.19
C GLU A 101 -5.30 -29.39 -21.13
N GLU A 102 -5.41 -28.95 -19.88
CA GLU A 102 -4.66 -29.50 -18.75
C GLU A 102 -5.54 -30.45 -17.93
N ARG A 103 -5.05 -31.67 -17.67
CA ARG A 103 -5.78 -32.71 -16.92
C ARG A 103 -4.85 -33.43 -15.96
N GLY A 104 -5.36 -33.76 -14.78
CA GLY A 104 -4.64 -34.56 -13.79
C GLY A 104 -3.38 -33.90 -13.22
N VAL A 105 -3.27 -32.57 -13.31
CA VAL A 105 -2.18 -31.81 -12.69
C VAL A 105 -2.33 -31.86 -11.17
N VAL A 106 -1.21 -32.10 -10.48
CA VAL A 106 -1.15 -32.24 -9.02
C VAL A 106 -0.10 -31.26 -8.49
N ALA A 107 -0.56 -30.31 -7.67
CA ALA A 107 0.30 -29.46 -6.87
C ALA A 107 1.01 -30.27 -5.79
N ARG A 108 2.23 -29.87 -5.44
CA ARG A 108 3.05 -30.52 -4.40
C ARG A 108 3.58 -29.51 -3.41
N ASN A 109 2.84 -29.29 -2.33
CA ASN A 109 3.35 -28.50 -1.22
C ASN A 109 4.58 -29.19 -0.64
N LEU A 110 5.60 -28.41 -0.31
CA LEU A 110 6.80 -28.86 0.38
C LEU A 110 6.78 -28.32 1.80
N ILE A 111 6.96 -29.20 2.77
CA ILE A 111 6.84 -28.89 4.20
C ILE A 111 8.15 -29.27 4.88
N GLY A 112 8.71 -28.34 5.66
CA GLY A 112 9.84 -28.60 6.55
C GLY A 112 9.48 -28.26 7.99
N VAL A 113 9.63 -29.20 8.92
CA VAL A 113 9.43 -28.94 10.35
C VAL A 113 10.78 -28.90 11.06
N ILE A 114 11.09 -27.76 11.70
CA ILE A 114 12.24 -27.63 12.60
C ILE A 114 11.72 -27.79 14.04
N PRO A 115 12.08 -28.88 14.74
CA PRO A 115 11.57 -29.15 16.08
C PRO A 115 11.91 -28.05 17.09
N GLY A 116 10.91 -27.65 17.88
CA GLY A 116 11.10 -26.82 19.06
C GLY A 116 11.44 -27.64 20.31
N LYS A 117 11.61 -26.95 21.45
CA LYS A 117 11.77 -27.60 22.76
C LYS A 117 10.53 -28.39 23.18
N ASP A 118 9.34 -27.85 22.89
CA ASP A 118 8.06 -28.47 23.20
C ASP A 118 7.18 -28.53 21.95
N ARG A 119 7.09 -29.72 21.36
CA ARG A 119 6.32 -29.96 20.12
C ARG A 119 4.80 -29.97 20.35
N ALA A 120 4.34 -29.96 21.61
CA ALA A 120 2.92 -29.86 21.93
C ALA A 120 2.41 -28.41 21.89
N LYS A 121 3.32 -27.42 21.92
CA LYS A 121 2.93 -26.01 21.78
C LYS A 121 2.46 -25.72 20.35
N PRO A 122 1.50 -24.78 20.18
CA PRO A 122 1.08 -24.37 18.85
C PRO A 122 2.27 -23.86 18.02
N ALA A 123 2.41 -24.33 16.79
CA ALA A 123 3.56 -24.03 15.92
C ALA A 123 3.52 -22.61 15.37
N VAL A 124 4.69 -22.12 14.97
CA VAL A 124 4.81 -20.95 14.09
C VAL A 124 5.03 -21.44 12.67
N LEU A 125 4.26 -20.90 11.73
CA LEU A 125 4.34 -21.22 10.31
C LEU A 125 4.91 -20.03 9.53
N LEU A 126 6.02 -20.26 8.84
CA LEU A 126 6.48 -19.41 7.73
C LEU A 126 5.95 -20.00 6.43
N MET A 127 5.35 -19.18 5.57
CA MET A 127 4.83 -19.64 4.29
C MET A 127 4.98 -18.64 3.14
N ALA A 128 5.15 -19.19 1.95
CA ALA A 128 5.33 -18.53 0.66
C ALA A 128 5.03 -19.56 -0.44
N HIS A 129 4.60 -19.13 -1.63
CA HIS A 129 4.44 -20.04 -2.77
C HIS A 129 5.73 -20.17 -3.57
N TYR A 130 5.96 -21.34 -4.19
CA TYR A 130 7.15 -21.58 -5.01
C TYR A 130 6.85 -21.77 -6.50
N ASP A 131 5.59 -21.87 -6.90
CA ASP A 131 5.21 -21.78 -8.31
C ASP A 131 5.23 -20.33 -8.81
N GLY A 132 5.28 -20.17 -10.12
CA GLY A 132 5.12 -18.87 -10.76
C GLY A 132 4.21 -18.95 -11.97
N VAL A 133 3.71 -17.81 -12.44
CA VAL A 133 2.89 -17.76 -13.65
C VAL A 133 3.60 -18.25 -14.93
N TRP A 134 2.79 -18.53 -15.96
CA TRP A 134 3.29 -18.94 -17.27
C TRP A 134 4.17 -17.87 -17.93
N GLY A 135 5.41 -18.25 -18.26
CA GLY A 135 6.37 -17.38 -18.94
C GLY A 135 7.15 -16.41 -18.03
N SER A 136 6.93 -16.45 -16.71
CA SER A 136 7.68 -15.66 -15.73
C SER A 136 8.72 -16.52 -15.01
N PRO A 137 10.00 -16.12 -14.92
CA PRO A 137 10.98 -16.78 -14.07
C PRO A 137 10.70 -16.64 -12.57
N ALA A 138 9.75 -15.80 -12.15
CA ALA A 138 9.27 -15.74 -10.76
C ALA A 138 10.34 -15.36 -9.72
N ALA A 139 11.33 -14.53 -10.08
CA ALA A 139 12.42 -14.14 -9.17
C ALA A 139 11.98 -13.26 -8.01
N ALA A 140 11.06 -12.32 -8.26
CA ALA A 140 10.38 -11.61 -7.19
C ALA A 140 9.27 -12.50 -6.62
N ASP A 141 8.41 -13.00 -7.51
CA ASP A 141 7.10 -13.57 -7.20
C ASP A 141 7.04 -15.09 -7.43
N ASP A 142 7.23 -15.95 -6.42
CA ASP A 142 7.63 -15.61 -5.04
C ASP A 142 8.93 -16.29 -4.58
N ALA A 143 9.90 -16.41 -5.48
CA ALA A 143 11.25 -16.83 -5.10
C ALA A 143 11.86 -15.91 -4.01
N MET A 144 11.44 -14.63 -3.93
CA MET A 144 11.88 -13.71 -2.88
C MET A 144 11.38 -14.13 -1.50
N GLY A 145 10.07 -14.36 -1.34
CA GLY A 145 9.48 -14.82 -0.08
C GLY A 145 10.05 -16.18 0.33
N VAL A 146 10.16 -17.11 -0.60
CA VAL A 146 10.78 -18.43 -0.35
C VAL A 146 12.23 -18.29 0.14
N ALA A 147 13.05 -17.48 -0.52
CA ALA A 147 14.44 -17.25 -0.12
C ALA A 147 14.54 -16.52 1.23
N ALA A 148 13.63 -15.58 1.51
CA ALA A 148 13.56 -14.89 2.79
C ALA A 148 13.23 -15.88 3.93
N ILE A 149 12.34 -16.84 3.72
CA ILE A 149 12.04 -17.90 4.67
C ILE A 149 13.26 -18.79 4.93
N LEU A 150 13.97 -19.21 3.88
CA LEU A 150 15.16 -20.07 4.01
C LEU A 150 16.27 -19.38 4.82
N GLU A 151 16.58 -18.12 4.52
CA GLU A 151 17.62 -17.36 5.24
C GLU A 151 17.17 -16.97 6.67
N ALA A 152 15.88 -16.66 6.87
CA ALA A 152 15.34 -16.43 8.21
C ALA A 152 15.43 -17.71 9.06
N ALA A 153 15.07 -18.87 8.53
CA ALA A 153 15.20 -20.16 9.20
C ALA A 153 16.68 -20.49 9.54
N ARG A 154 17.62 -20.20 8.63
CA ARG A 154 19.05 -20.32 8.89
C ARG A 154 19.49 -19.43 10.07
N ALA A 155 19.07 -18.16 10.08
CA ALA A 155 19.39 -17.22 11.15
C ALA A 155 18.74 -17.62 12.49
N MET A 156 17.51 -18.14 12.46
CA MET A 156 16.81 -18.67 13.62
C MET A 156 17.57 -19.83 14.27
N ARG A 157 18.08 -20.78 13.48
CA ARG A 157 18.91 -21.87 14.02
C ARG A 157 20.17 -21.38 14.72
N ALA A 158 20.80 -20.34 14.20
CA ALA A 158 21.96 -19.72 14.85
C ALA A 158 21.59 -19.00 16.16
N ARG A 159 20.32 -18.63 16.37
CA ARG A 159 19.82 -18.06 17.62
C ARG A 159 19.48 -19.11 18.69
N GLY A 160 19.38 -20.39 18.29
CA GLY A 160 19.09 -21.52 19.19
C GLY A 160 17.77 -22.21 18.87
N VAL A 161 17.34 -23.09 19.77
CA VAL A 161 16.10 -23.86 19.64
C VAL A 161 14.93 -23.06 20.21
N GLY A 162 13.89 -22.84 19.39
CA GLY A 162 12.66 -22.16 19.79
C GLY A 162 11.82 -22.96 20.78
N GLU A 163 10.81 -22.32 21.36
CA GLU A 163 9.91 -22.95 22.34
C GLU A 163 8.95 -23.96 21.71
N ARG A 164 8.68 -23.82 20.42
CA ARG A 164 7.65 -24.51 19.63
C ARG A 164 8.20 -24.86 18.24
N ASP A 165 7.54 -25.77 17.55
CA ASP A 165 7.90 -26.13 16.19
C ASP A 165 7.83 -24.92 15.25
N LEU A 166 8.84 -24.80 14.38
CA LEU A 166 8.84 -23.87 13.26
C LEU A 166 8.58 -24.67 11.98
N ILE A 167 7.40 -24.46 11.39
CA ILE A 167 6.99 -25.06 10.14
C ILE A 167 7.34 -24.09 9.01
N LEU A 168 7.98 -24.61 7.97
CA LEU A 168 8.28 -23.92 6.72
C LEU A 168 7.41 -24.58 5.64
N LEU A 169 6.41 -23.86 5.13
CA LEU A 169 5.51 -24.36 4.09
C LEU A 169 5.77 -23.60 2.80
N PHE A 170 6.14 -24.34 1.77
CA PHE A 170 6.20 -23.84 0.41
C PHE A 170 5.05 -24.44 -0.38
N THR A 171 4.05 -23.61 -0.65
CA THR A 171 2.83 -23.97 -1.38
C THR A 171 3.09 -24.02 -2.89
N ASP A 172 2.29 -24.82 -3.58
CA ASP A 172 2.28 -24.94 -5.04
C ASP A 172 0.87 -24.61 -5.52
N SER A 173 0.73 -24.11 -6.75
CA SER A 173 -0.56 -23.72 -7.35
C SER A 173 -1.24 -22.54 -6.65
N GLU A 174 -0.46 -21.58 -6.14
CA GLU A 174 -1.00 -20.29 -5.67
C GLU A 174 -1.64 -19.56 -6.87
N GLU A 175 -0.84 -19.39 -7.92
CA GLU A 175 -1.06 -18.48 -9.04
C GLU A 175 -2.31 -18.80 -9.86
N VAL A 176 -2.72 -20.07 -9.86
CA VAL A 176 -3.90 -20.54 -10.60
C VAL A 176 -5.13 -20.70 -9.73
N GLY A 177 -5.03 -20.67 -8.40
CA GLY A 177 -6.20 -20.78 -7.53
C GLY A 177 -5.99 -21.22 -6.08
N LEU A 178 -4.80 -21.02 -5.48
CA LEU A 178 -4.50 -21.32 -4.07
C LEU A 178 -4.70 -22.79 -3.66
N ASP A 179 -4.64 -23.73 -4.60
CA ASP A 179 -4.96 -25.14 -4.33
C ASP A 179 -4.03 -25.73 -3.25
N GLY A 180 -2.75 -25.35 -3.26
CA GLY A 180 -1.76 -25.76 -2.27
C GLY A 180 -2.16 -25.37 -0.84
N ALA A 181 -2.40 -24.08 -0.59
CA ALA A 181 -2.84 -23.63 0.73
C ALA A 181 -4.19 -24.22 1.13
N ASP A 182 -5.17 -24.29 0.21
CA ASP A 182 -6.46 -24.89 0.46
C ASP A 182 -6.32 -26.35 0.92
N GLY A 183 -5.49 -27.12 0.22
CA GLY A 183 -5.20 -28.51 0.55
C GLY A 183 -4.48 -28.67 1.89
N PHE A 184 -3.53 -27.80 2.21
CA PHE A 184 -2.83 -27.84 3.49
C PHE A 184 -3.78 -27.57 4.66
N PHE A 185 -4.47 -26.42 4.63
CA PHE A 185 -5.29 -26.00 5.76
C PHE A 185 -6.59 -26.79 5.94
N LYS A 186 -7.11 -27.45 4.89
CA LYS A 186 -8.28 -28.33 5.02
C LYS A 186 -7.95 -29.76 5.42
N ARG A 187 -6.81 -30.31 4.99
CA ARG A 187 -6.58 -31.76 5.03
C ARG A 187 -5.29 -32.18 5.74
N HIS A 188 -4.32 -31.29 5.93
CA HIS A 188 -3.04 -31.66 6.50
C HIS A 188 -3.06 -31.64 8.03
N GLY A 189 -2.58 -32.70 8.68
CA GLY A 189 -2.61 -32.82 10.15
C GLY A 189 -1.86 -31.69 10.87
N LEU A 190 -0.75 -31.21 10.29
CA LEU A 190 0.02 -30.10 10.85
C LEU A 190 -0.77 -28.79 10.96
N ALA A 191 -1.76 -28.57 10.07
CA ALA A 191 -2.56 -27.35 10.09
C ALA A 191 -3.40 -27.20 11.36
N THR A 192 -3.67 -28.30 12.08
CA THR A 192 -4.56 -28.30 13.26
C THR A 192 -3.96 -27.63 14.49
N TYR A 193 -2.63 -27.50 14.56
CA TYR A 193 -1.94 -26.89 15.70
C TYR A 193 -1.08 -25.68 15.30
N VAL A 194 -1.21 -25.15 14.08
CA VAL A 194 -0.61 -23.87 13.70
C VAL A 194 -1.21 -22.76 14.55
N GLY A 195 -0.38 -22.09 15.35
CA GLY A 195 -0.80 -21.04 16.27
C GLY A 195 -0.60 -19.62 15.73
N ALA A 196 0.39 -19.40 14.87
CA ALA A 196 0.64 -18.11 14.23
C ALA A 196 1.34 -18.25 12.88
N ILE A 197 1.08 -17.33 11.96
CA ILE A 197 1.60 -17.36 10.59
C ILE A 197 2.37 -16.08 10.25
N VAL A 198 3.45 -16.22 9.48
CA VAL A 198 4.07 -15.14 8.71
C VAL A 198 4.10 -15.59 7.25
N ASN A 199 3.27 -14.95 6.42
CA ASN A 199 3.19 -15.18 4.98
C ASN A 199 3.97 -14.09 4.26
N LEU A 200 4.76 -14.48 3.26
CA LEU A 200 5.53 -13.58 2.41
C LEU A 200 5.01 -13.70 0.98
N GLU A 201 4.89 -12.58 0.30
CA GLU A 201 4.35 -12.44 -1.05
C GLU A 201 5.10 -11.34 -1.80
N THR A 202 4.92 -11.25 -3.11
CA THR A 202 5.33 -10.05 -3.84
C THR A 202 4.33 -9.63 -4.91
N ARG A 203 4.43 -8.36 -5.30
CA ARG A 203 3.72 -7.79 -6.45
C ARG A 203 4.59 -6.81 -7.22
N GLY A 204 5.90 -6.94 -7.03
CA GLY A 204 6.92 -6.01 -7.47
C GLY A 204 8.29 -6.48 -6.98
N ALA A 205 9.34 -5.97 -7.61
CA ALA A 205 10.72 -6.38 -7.35
C ALA A 205 11.51 -5.38 -6.48
N GLY A 206 10.86 -4.37 -5.89
CA GLY A 206 11.55 -3.32 -5.13
C GLY A 206 10.69 -2.63 -4.06
N GLY A 207 11.32 -1.73 -3.30
CA GLY A 207 10.68 -0.96 -2.23
C GLY A 207 10.62 -1.68 -0.87
N ARG A 208 9.79 -1.17 0.03
CA ARG A 208 9.60 -1.73 1.39
C ARG A 208 8.73 -2.98 1.35
N ALA A 209 8.97 -3.91 2.27
CA ALA A 209 8.03 -4.97 2.57
C ALA A 209 6.91 -4.44 3.45
N ASN A 210 5.69 -4.38 2.94
CA ASN A 210 4.53 -3.82 3.63
C ASN A 210 3.75 -4.95 4.28
N MET A 211 3.46 -4.85 5.58
CA MET A 211 2.46 -5.70 6.20
C MET A 211 1.08 -5.13 5.87
N PHE A 212 0.40 -5.77 4.92
CA PHE A 212 -0.84 -5.27 4.30
C PHE A 212 -2.08 -6.05 4.75
N GLU A 213 -1.91 -7.21 5.38
CA GLU A 213 -3.01 -8.02 5.91
C GLU A 213 -2.60 -8.70 7.23
N THR A 214 -3.55 -8.76 8.16
CA THR A 214 -3.44 -9.51 9.42
C THR A 214 -4.79 -10.18 9.73
N GLY A 215 -4.77 -11.26 10.51
CA GLY A 215 -5.97 -11.96 10.96
C GLY A 215 -6.87 -11.12 11.89
N PRO A 216 -8.14 -11.52 12.11
CA PRO A 216 -9.06 -10.82 13.00
C PRO A 216 -8.63 -10.94 14.46
N GLY A 217 -9.02 -9.97 15.29
CA GLY A 217 -8.58 -9.92 16.68
C GLY A 217 -7.08 -9.62 16.80
N ASN A 218 -6.57 -8.71 15.97
CA ASN A 218 -5.15 -8.47 15.77
C ASN A 218 -4.45 -7.68 16.87
N GLY A 219 -5.16 -7.19 17.90
CA GLY A 219 -4.59 -6.19 18.81
C GLY A 219 -3.29 -6.61 19.50
N ALA A 220 -3.16 -7.87 19.91
CA ALA A 220 -1.92 -8.38 20.51
C ALA A 220 -0.83 -8.66 19.48
N MET A 221 -1.20 -9.18 18.30
CA MET A 221 -0.28 -9.37 17.17
C MET A 221 0.34 -8.05 16.74
N MET A 222 -0.45 -6.99 16.62
CA MET A 222 0.04 -5.67 16.23
C MET A 222 0.94 -5.03 17.29
N ARG A 223 0.67 -5.27 18.58
CA ARG A 223 1.61 -4.87 19.65
C ARG A 223 2.95 -5.61 19.55
N LEU A 224 2.94 -6.89 19.20
CA LEU A 224 4.16 -7.64 18.92
C LEU A 224 4.89 -7.07 17.70
N TYR A 225 4.18 -6.79 16.59
CA TYR A 225 4.77 -6.18 15.40
C TYR A 225 5.45 -4.86 15.74
N ALA A 226 4.74 -3.96 16.42
CA ALA A 226 5.27 -2.65 16.83
C ALA A 226 6.50 -2.74 17.76
N ALA A 227 6.57 -3.76 18.61
CA ALA A 227 7.68 -3.95 19.54
C ALA A 227 8.92 -4.61 18.89
N LYS A 228 8.75 -5.30 17.77
CA LYS A 228 9.79 -6.21 17.23
C LYS A 228 10.28 -5.83 15.84
N VAL A 229 9.44 -5.17 15.04
CA VAL A 229 9.82 -4.72 13.71
C VAL A 229 10.48 -3.34 13.78
N ALA A 230 11.79 -3.29 13.54
CA ALA A 230 12.59 -2.07 13.67
C ALA A 230 12.36 -1.05 12.55
N ARG A 231 11.94 -1.52 11.37
CA ARG A 231 11.57 -0.70 10.23
C ARG A 231 10.22 -1.18 9.73
N PRO A 232 9.12 -0.68 10.30
CA PRO A 232 7.79 -1.08 9.88
C PRO A 232 7.38 -0.43 8.55
N ALA A 233 6.43 -1.04 7.87
CA ALA A 233 5.65 -0.41 6.80
C ALA A 233 4.25 -1.01 6.85
N THR A 234 3.31 -0.32 7.50
CA THR A 234 1.96 -0.86 7.74
C THR A 234 0.99 0.20 8.23
N ASN A 235 -0.30 0.00 7.93
CA ASN A 235 -1.38 0.76 8.54
C ASN A 235 -2.71 -0.03 8.50
N SER A 236 -3.60 0.25 9.46
CA SER A 236 -4.88 -0.44 9.60
C SER A 236 -5.88 -0.09 8.49
N LEU A 237 -5.72 1.05 7.81
CA LEU A 237 -6.54 1.40 6.65
C LEU A 237 -6.23 0.47 5.46
N ALA A 238 -4.96 0.15 5.22
CA ALA A 238 -4.54 -0.81 4.20
C ALA A 238 -5.15 -2.19 4.44
N VAL A 239 -5.11 -2.67 5.69
CA VAL A 239 -5.73 -3.96 6.08
C VAL A 239 -7.24 -3.95 5.81
N LEU A 240 -7.93 -2.84 6.13
CA LEU A 240 -9.35 -2.70 5.87
C LEU A 240 -9.65 -2.71 4.36
N ILE A 241 -8.93 -1.92 3.58
CA ILE A 241 -9.12 -1.82 2.12
C ILE A 241 -8.84 -3.17 1.48
N TYR A 242 -7.73 -3.83 1.82
CA TYR A 242 -7.37 -5.13 1.28
C TYR A 242 -8.45 -6.18 1.59
N GLY A 243 -9.01 -6.17 2.81
CA GLY A 243 -10.11 -7.07 3.18
C GLY A 243 -11.41 -6.89 2.41
N LEU A 244 -11.57 -5.77 1.67
CA LEU A 244 -12.70 -5.51 0.77
C LEU A 244 -12.37 -5.79 -0.70
N MET A 245 -11.11 -6.04 -1.01
CA MET A 245 -10.67 -6.35 -2.38
C MET A 245 -10.88 -7.83 -2.69
N PRO A 246 -11.18 -8.18 -3.95
CA PRO A 246 -11.25 -9.57 -4.40
C PRO A 246 -9.85 -10.13 -4.66
N ASN A 247 -8.90 -9.84 -3.79
CA ASN A 247 -7.53 -10.30 -3.86
C ASN A 247 -7.31 -11.33 -2.77
N SER A 248 -6.58 -12.39 -3.11
CA SER A 248 -6.26 -13.45 -2.18
C SER A 248 -4.79 -13.81 -2.31
N THR A 249 -4.28 -14.43 -1.27
CA THR A 249 -2.95 -15.05 -1.17
C THR A 249 -3.14 -16.33 -0.38
N ASP A 250 -2.08 -17.13 -0.20
CA ASP A 250 -2.17 -18.32 0.62
C ASP A 250 -2.59 -18.02 2.09
N TYR A 251 -2.23 -16.85 2.62
CA TYR A 251 -2.68 -16.44 3.95
C TYR A 251 -4.20 -16.23 4.04
N THR A 252 -4.87 -15.87 2.96
CA THR A 252 -6.33 -15.69 2.93
C THR A 252 -7.06 -16.97 3.33
N VAL A 253 -6.55 -18.14 2.91
CA VAL A 253 -7.08 -19.46 3.29
C VAL A 253 -6.94 -19.69 4.81
N ALA A 254 -5.80 -19.35 5.38
CA ALA A 254 -5.53 -19.52 6.80
C ALA A 254 -6.32 -18.54 7.68
N LYS A 255 -6.42 -17.27 7.23
CA LYS A 255 -7.19 -16.21 7.87
C LYS A 255 -8.68 -16.55 7.92
N ALA A 256 -9.23 -17.18 6.88
CA ALA A 256 -10.62 -17.65 6.87
C ALA A 256 -10.91 -18.69 7.97
N LYS A 257 -9.88 -19.40 8.45
CA LYS A 257 -9.95 -20.31 9.62
C LYS A 257 -9.67 -19.61 10.95
N GLY A 258 -9.45 -18.29 10.93
CA GLY A 258 -9.16 -17.48 12.10
C GLY A 258 -7.73 -17.63 12.65
N ILE A 259 -6.79 -18.16 11.87
CA ILE A 259 -5.40 -18.29 12.32
C ILE A 259 -4.74 -16.90 12.30
N PRO A 260 -4.21 -16.41 13.44
CA PRO A 260 -3.57 -15.10 13.49
C PRO A 260 -2.25 -15.14 12.71
N GLY A 261 -1.89 -14.01 12.11
CA GLY A 261 -0.68 -13.94 11.32
C GLY A 261 -0.48 -12.59 10.64
N PHE A 262 0.66 -12.47 9.99
CA PHE A 262 1.08 -11.30 9.22
C PHE A 262 1.26 -11.70 7.76
N ASN A 263 0.74 -10.91 6.85
CA ASN A 263 0.97 -11.04 5.42
C ASN A 263 1.80 -9.84 4.94
N LEU A 264 2.99 -10.11 4.40
CA LEU A 264 3.93 -9.09 3.96
C LEU A 264 4.17 -9.16 2.46
N ALA A 265 4.13 -8.01 1.78
CA ALA A 265 4.43 -7.93 0.35
C ALA A 265 5.34 -6.77 -0.03
N VAL A 266 6.17 -7.01 -1.04
CA VAL A 266 6.92 -5.99 -1.77
C VAL A 266 6.13 -5.58 -3.02
N LEU A 267 5.90 -4.28 -3.24
CA LEU A 267 4.99 -3.80 -4.30
C LEU A 267 5.64 -2.85 -5.32
N ASP A 268 6.75 -2.18 -4.99
CA ASP A 268 7.40 -1.24 -5.91
C ASP A 268 8.16 -2.01 -7.01
N ARG A 269 8.55 -1.33 -8.09
CA ARG A 269 8.96 -1.96 -9.36
C ARG A 269 7.88 -2.93 -9.87
N GLY A 270 6.63 -2.48 -9.87
CA GLY A 270 5.47 -3.29 -10.29
C GLY A 270 5.55 -3.82 -11.73
N TRP A 271 6.43 -3.27 -12.58
CA TRP A 271 6.72 -3.83 -13.91
C TRP A 271 7.22 -5.28 -13.87
N ALA A 272 7.82 -5.72 -12.75
CA ALA A 272 8.31 -7.09 -12.60
C ALA A 272 7.21 -8.10 -12.21
N TYR A 273 6.01 -7.65 -11.86
CA TYR A 273 4.92 -8.53 -11.44
C TYR A 273 4.47 -9.44 -12.59
N HIS A 274 4.48 -10.76 -12.37
CA HIS A 274 4.14 -11.79 -13.37
C HIS A 274 4.95 -11.75 -14.68
N SER A 275 6.03 -10.97 -14.70
CA SER A 275 6.69 -10.54 -15.92
C SER A 275 7.68 -11.58 -16.45
N PRO A 276 7.88 -11.71 -17.78
CA PRO A 276 9.05 -12.41 -18.30
C PRO A 276 10.38 -11.77 -17.86
N MET A 277 10.34 -10.49 -17.44
CA MET A 277 11.49 -9.77 -16.92
C MET A 277 11.69 -9.96 -15.41
N ALA A 278 10.87 -10.77 -14.73
CA ALA A 278 11.00 -11.13 -13.32
C ALA A 278 12.19 -12.08 -13.09
N THR A 279 13.38 -11.63 -13.50
CA THR A 279 14.66 -12.34 -13.40
C THR A 279 15.37 -11.96 -12.11
N PRO A 280 16.36 -12.75 -11.65
CA PRO A 280 17.11 -12.43 -10.43
C PRO A 280 17.75 -11.04 -10.42
N ASP A 281 18.10 -10.48 -11.58
CA ASP A 281 18.72 -9.15 -11.68
C ASP A 281 17.71 -8.00 -11.52
N ALA A 282 16.41 -8.27 -11.67
CA ALA A 282 15.35 -7.29 -11.45
C ALA A 282 15.10 -7.02 -9.95
N VAL A 283 15.41 -8.00 -9.10
CA VAL A 283 15.17 -7.98 -7.66
C VAL A 283 16.10 -6.98 -6.97
N ASP A 284 15.51 -6.05 -6.21
CA ASP A 284 16.25 -5.12 -5.36
C ASP A 284 16.76 -5.83 -4.09
N PRO A 285 18.09 -5.94 -3.89
CA PRO A 285 18.66 -6.53 -2.69
C PRO A 285 18.18 -5.87 -1.39
N ALA A 286 17.89 -4.56 -1.43
CA ALA A 286 17.42 -3.81 -0.27
C ALA A 286 16.01 -4.27 0.17
N SER A 287 15.15 -4.62 -0.79
CA SER A 287 13.82 -5.17 -0.53
C SER A 287 13.88 -6.57 0.06
N VAL A 288 14.78 -7.41 -0.45
CA VAL A 288 15.04 -8.74 0.13
C VAL A 288 15.50 -8.60 1.58
N GLN A 289 16.38 -7.63 1.87
CA GLN A 289 16.81 -7.34 3.24
C GLN A 289 15.64 -6.90 4.12
N ASP A 290 14.79 -6.00 3.63
CA ASP A 290 13.65 -5.49 4.41
C ASP A 290 12.63 -6.58 4.74
N MET A 291 12.23 -7.38 3.74
CA MET A 291 11.31 -8.50 3.94
C MET A 291 11.91 -9.54 4.90
N GLY A 292 13.18 -9.89 4.70
CA GLY A 292 13.89 -10.84 5.54
C GLY A 292 14.08 -10.38 6.98
N ASP A 293 14.39 -9.10 7.21
CA ASP A 293 14.51 -8.52 8.54
C ASP A 293 13.17 -8.56 9.28
N GLN A 294 12.06 -8.21 8.60
CA GLN A 294 10.72 -8.30 9.17
C GLN A 294 10.32 -9.75 9.47
N ALA A 295 10.50 -10.67 8.52
CA ALA A 295 10.20 -12.08 8.70
C ALA A 295 11.00 -12.69 9.86
N LEU A 296 12.31 -12.44 9.92
CA LEU A 296 13.17 -12.91 11.01
C LEU A 296 12.78 -12.31 12.35
N ALA A 297 12.44 -11.02 12.42
CA ALA A 297 12.03 -10.37 13.64
C ALA A 297 10.71 -10.96 14.19
N LEU A 298 9.71 -11.12 13.33
CA LEU A 298 8.40 -11.67 13.69
C LEU A 298 8.50 -13.14 14.08
N THR A 299 9.18 -13.95 13.26
CA THR A 299 9.38 -15.37 13.56
C THR A 299 10.21 -15.57 14.82
N SER A 300 11.23 -14.77 15.06
CA SER A 300 12.00 -14.84 16.30
C SER A 300 11.15 -14.47 17.51
N ALA A 301 10.33 -13.42 17.41
CA ALA A 301 9.45 -13.03 18.49
C ALA A 301 8.37 -14.09 18.78
N LEU A 302 7.84 -14.73 17.75
CA LEU A 302 6.83 -15.75 17.87
C LEU A 302 7.43 -17.09 18.31
N ALA A 303 8.52 -17.58 17.73
CA ALA A 303 9.02 -18.94 18.01
C ALA A 303 9.71 -19.06 19.38
N PHE A 304 10.28 -17.97 19.92
CA PHE A 304 10.94 -17.98 21.23
C PHE A 304 10.06 -17.48 22.40
N ALA A 305 8.83 -17.01 22.13
CA ALA A 305 7.95 -16.57 23.22
C ALA A 305 7.45 -17.77 24.04
N SER A 306 7.27 -17.60 25.36
CA SER A 306 6.66 -18.63 26.21
C SER A 306 5.25 -19.00 25.73
N GLU A 307 4.46 -17.97 25.38
CA GLU A 307 3.09 -18.07 24.84
C GLU A 307 2.96 -17.23 23.56
N LEU A 308 2.05 -17.64 22.66
CA LEU A 308 1.72 -16.85 21.48
C LEU A 308 0.77 -15.70 21.84
N PRO A 309 0.75 -14.60 21.08
CA PRO A 309 -0.17 -13.49 21.34
C PRO A 309 -1.63 -13.94 21.33
N ALA A 310 -2.32 -13.75 22.45
CA ALA A 310 -3.75 -14.04 22.54
C ALA A 310 -4.56 -13.10 21.64
N ARG A 311 -5.72 -13.56 21.14
CA ARG A 311 -6.65 -12.69 20.41
C ARG A 311 -7.07 -11.50 21.29
N ALA A 312 -7.07 -10.31 20.71
CA ALA A 312 -7.52 -9.09 21.35
C ALA A 312 -8.31 -8.25 20.33
N PRO A 313 -9.23 -7.37 20.75
CA PRO A 313 -9.97 -6.53 19.80
C PRO A 313 -9.04 -5.85 18.78
N ASP A 314 -9.51 -5.72 17.54
CA ASP A 314 -8.71 -5.12 16.47
C ASP A 314 -8.22 -3.72 16.86
N ALA A 315 -6.94 -3.49 16.61
CA ALA A 315 -6.28 -2.24 16.94
C ALA A 315 -6.30 -1.28 15.74
N SER A 316 -6.24 0.01 16.06
CA SER A 316 -5.90 1.06 15.11
C SER A 316 -4.38 1.22 15.12
N PHE A 317 -3.76 1.25 13.93
CA PHE A 317 -2.30 1.38 13.83
C PHE A 317 -1.84 2.01 12.52
N ALA A 318 -0.69 2.67 12.57
CA ALA A 318 0.07 3.06 11.40
C ALA A 318 1.54 3.24 11.78
N ASP A 319 2.44 3.10 10.82
CA ASP A 319 3.84 3.47 11.02
C ASP A 319 4.08 4.97 10.86
N LEU A 320 5.09 5.44 11.58
CA LEU A 320 5.61 6.80 11.53
C LEU A 320 7.02 6.76 10.92
N MET A 321 7.14 7.30 9.71
CA MET A 321 8.41 7.44 8.97
C MET A 321 9.11 6.09 8.68
N GLY A 322 8.38 4.98 8.67
CA GLY A 322 8.99 3.65 8.56
C GLY A 322 9.92 3.28 9.73
N ARG A 323 9.74 3.90 10.91
CA ARG A 323 10.61 3.69 12.09
C ARG A 323 9.90 3.14 13.31
N VAL A 324 8.66 3.58 13.56
CA VAL A 324 7.90 3.19 14.75
C VAL A 324 6.47 2.90 14.33
N THR A 325 5.90 1.78 14.74
CA THR A 325 4.47 1.53 14.62
C THR A 325 3.76 2.01 15.87
N ILE A 326 2.80 2.91 15.71
CA ILE A 326 1.91 3.31 16.79
C ILE A 326 0.69 2.40 16.73
N VAL A 327 0.38 1.74 17.85
CA VAL A 327 -0.75 0.81 17.98
C VAL A 327 -1.58 1.20 19.19
N TYR A 328 -2.89 1.36 19.01
CA TYR A 328 -3.81 1.67 20.10
C TYR A 328 -5.17 0.98 19.92
N PRO A 329 -5.94 0.74 21.00
CA PRO A 329 -7.29 0.22 20.89
C PRO A 329 -8.15 1.14 20.04
N ALA A 330 -8.99 0.59 19.15
CA ALA A 330 -9.79 1.40 18.23
C ALA A 330 -10.71 2.43 18.94
N ALA A 331 -11.13 2.14 20.17
CA ALA A 331 -11.88 3.06 21.03
C ALA A 331 -11.11 4.33 21.44
N ALA A 332 -9.78 4.31 21.48
CA ALA A 332 -8.97 5.48 21.82
C ALA A 332 -9.04 6.59 20.76
N GLY A 333 -9.57 6.31 19.56
CA GLY A 333 -9.92 7.33 18.57
C GLY A 333 -10.91 8.38 19.11
N TRP A 334 -11.79 8.01 20.05
CA TRP A 334 -12.67 8.96 20.73
C TRP A 334 -11.90 10.00 21.55
N ALA A 335 -10.83 9.59 22.22
CA ALA A 335 -9.98 10.52 22.96
C ALA A 335 -9.23 11.48 22.02
N LEU A 336 -8.71 10.98 20.90
CA LEU A 336 -8.06 11.82 19.87
C LEU A 336 -9.04 12.84 19.29
N LEU A 337 -10.27 12.43 18.97
CA LEU A 337 -11.34 13.31 18.51
C LEU A 337 -11.73 14.35 19.56
N ALA A 338 -11.85 13.97 20.83
CA ALA A 338 -12.16 14.89 21.92
C ALA A 338 -11.06 15.97 22.08
N VAL A 339 -9.79 15.58 22.02
CA VAL A 339 -8.66 16.54 22.07
C VAL A 339 -8.67 17.45 20.85
N ALA A 340 -8.85 16.91 19.64
CA ALA A 340 -8.93 17.72 18.43
C ALA A 340 -10.11 18.70 18.48
N ALA A 341 -11.29 18.27 18.96
CA ALA A 341 -12.46 19.12 19.14
C ALA A 341 -12.23 20.22 20.19
N LEU A 342 -11.55 19.90 21.30
CA LEU A 342 -11.18 20.89 22.31
C LEU A 342 -10.25 21.97 21.74
N LEU A 343 -9.16 21.57 21.06
CA LEU A 343 -8.22 22.50 20.43
C LEU A 343 -8.91 23.37 19.36
N THR A 344 -9.77 22.75 18.55
CA THR A 344 -10.61 23.44 17.56
C THR A 344 -11.55 24.45 18.25
N GLY A 345 -12.18 24.07 19.36
CA GLY A 345 -13.04 24.95 20.15
C GLY A 345 -12.31 26.12 20.82
N LEU A 346 -11.09 25.90 21.30
CA LEU A 346 -10.23 26.95 21.85
C LEU A 346 -9.83 27.97 20.79
N ALA A 347 -9.44 27.51 19.59
CA ALA A 347 -9.16 28.38 18.45
C ALA A 347 -10.43 29.16 18.05
N TRP A 348 -11.58 28.48 18.00
CA TRP A 348 -12.86 29.06 17.63
C TRP A 348 -13.29 30.18 18.57
N ARG A 349 -13.15 29.98 19.88
CA ARG A 349 -13.51 30.97 20.91
C ARG A 349 -12.76 32.29 20.71
N ARG A 350 -11.52 32.21 20.24
CA ARG A 350 -10.61 33.34 20.06
C ARG A 350 -10.79 34.03 18.70
N GLU A 351 -10.86 33.25 17.62
CA GLU A 351 -10.93 33.78 16.26
C GLU A 351 -12.36 34.12 15.80
N ARG A 352 -13.38 33.45 16.35
CA ARG A 352 -14.81 33.65 16.02
C ARG A 352 -15.09 33.67 14.50
N PRO A 353 -14.75 32.59 13.77
CA PRO A 353 -14.91 32.55 12.32
C PRO A 353 -16.37 32.78 11.89
N ALA A 354 -16.58 33.63 10.88
CA ALA A 354 -17.92 33.92 10.39
C ALA A 354 -18.56 32.66 9.76
N PRO A 355 -19.85 32.36 9.99
CA PRO A 355 -20.52 31.19 9.41
C PRO A 355 -20.41 31.12 7.87
N ARG A 356 -20.47 32.27 7.20
CA ARG A 356 -20.29 32.36 5.74
C ARG A 356 -18.89 31.95 5.28
N ALA A 357 -17.86 32.25 6.07
CA ALA A 357 -16.48 31.85 5.79
C ALA A 357 -16.33 30.32 5.89
N ILE A 358 -16.97 29.71 6.88
CA ILE A 358 -16.96 28.26 7.10
C ILE A 358 -17.66 27.54 5.95
N GLY A 359 -18.91 27.92 5.65
CA GLY A 359 -19.65 27.34 4.53
C GLY A 359 -18.92 27.49 3.21
N GLY A 360 -18.29 28.65 2.99
CA GLY A 360 -17.43 28.88 1.84
C GLY A 360 -16.20 27.97 1.76
N GLY A 361 -15.53 27.74 2.90
CA GLY A 361 -14.42 26.80 3.00
C GLY A 361 -14.85 25.36 2.73
N MET A 362 -16.02 24.94 3.23
CA MET A 362 -16.58 23.61 2.98
C MET A 362 -16.88 23.40 1.50
N ILE A 363 -17.53 24.37 0.85
CA ILE A 363 -17.79 24.34 -0.61
C ILE A 363 -16.48 24.30 -1.38
N GLN A 364 -15.46 25.06 -0.97
CA GLN A 364 -14.14 25.02 -1.60
C GLN A 364 -13.48 23.65 -1.51
N VAL A 365 -13.52 23.00 -0.34
CA VAL A 365 -13.01 21.64 -0.19
C VAL A 365 -13.76 20.69 -1.11
N ALA A 366 -15.10 20.68 -1.07
CA ALA A 366 -15.90 19.84 -1.94
C ALA A 366 -15.58 20.06 -3.43
N ALA A 367 -15.43 21.31 -3.85
CA ALA A 367 -15.04 21.66 -5.20
C ALA A 367 -13.64 21.11 -5.55
N LEU A 368 -12.63 21.30 -4.69
CA LEU A 368 -11.28 20.76 -4.92
C LEU A 368 -11.28 19.24 -5.07
N LEU A 369 -12.02 18.53 -4.20
CA LEU A 369 -12.10 17.07 -4.27
C LEU A 369 -12.76 16.61 -5.56
N LEU A 370 -13.86 17.25 -5.93
CA LEU A 370 -14.57 16.95 -7.15
C LEU A 370 -13.71 17.19 -8.39
N HIS A 371 -13.08 18.36 -8.49
CA HIS A 371 -12.21 18.70 -9.62
C HIS A 371 -10.95 17.82 -9.63
N GLY A 372 -10.35 17.53 -8.47
CA GLY A 372 -9.21 16.62 -8.34
C GLY A 372 -9.55 15.23 -8.82
N SER A 373 -10.67 14.65 -8.35
CA SER A 373 -11.13 13.34 -8.80
C SER A 373 -11.40 13.29 -10.31
N LEU A 374 -12.05 14.33 -10.85
CA LEU A 374 -12.32 14.42 -12.29
C LEU A 374 -11.02 14.54 -13.12
N LEU A 375 -10.09 15.41 -12.71
CA LEU A 375 -8.79 15.57 -13.36
C LEU A 375 -7.97 14.27 -13.33
N LEU A 376 -7.86 13.65 -12.16
CA LEU A 376 -7.13 12.39 -11.99
C LEU A 376 -7.74 11.28 -12.86
N THR A 377 -9.07 11.15 -12.86
CA THR A 377 -9.77 10.15 -13.67
C THR A 377 -9.56 10.41 -15.17
N ALA A 378 -9.73 11.65 -15.60
CA ALA A 378 -9.64 12.00 -17.01
C ALA A 378 -8.22 11.89 -17.57
N TRP A 379 -7.20 12.33 -16.82
CA TRP A 379 -5.80 12.15 -17.24
C TRP A 379 -5.39 10.68 -17.23
N ASN A 380 -5.88 9.89 -16.27
CA ASN A 380 -5.63 8.46 -16.28
C ASN A 380 -6.27 7.79 -17.52
N ALA A 381 -7.52 8.12 -17.85
CA ALA A 381 -8.17 7.68 -19.08
C ALA A 381 -7.41 8.14 -20.33
N LEU A 382 -6.95 9.39 -20.37
CA LEU A 382 -6.14 9.92 -21.47
C LEU A 382 -4.84 9.13 -21.65
N SER A 383 -4.20 8.72 -20.56
CA SER A 383 -3.01 7.87 -20.57
C SER A 383 -3.28 6.41 -20.96
N GLY A 384 -4.49 6.06 -21.39
CA GLY A 384 -4.86 4.73 -21.89
C GLY A 384 -5.59 3.81 -20.90
N SER A 385 -5.95 4.30 -19.70
CA SER A 385 -6.69 3.50 -18.72
C SER A 385 -8.06 3.03 -19.27
N GLY A 386 -8.44 1.78 -18.97
CA GLY A 386 -9.69 1.16 -19.42
C GLY A 386 -9.62 0.44 -20.77
N GLY A 387 -8.55 0.65 -21.54
CA GLY A 387 -8.24 -0.13 -22.75
C GLY A 387 -6.82 -0.70 -22.80
N ALA A 388 -5.91 -0.19 -21.97
CA ALA A 388 -4.56 -0.72 -21.81
C ALA A 388 -4.54 -1.98 -20.93
N ASN A 389 -3.57 -2.87 -21.20
CA ASN A 389 -3.30 -4.04 -20.37
C ASN A 389 -2.87 -3.60 -18.95
N TYR A 390 -3.40 -4.27 -17.92
CA TYR A 390 -3.09 -3.94 -16.52
C TYR A 390 -1.58 -3.93 -16.21
N TYR A 391 -0.83 -4.90 -16.72
CA TYR A 391 0.61 -5.03 -16.47
C TYR A 391 1.43 -3.96 -17.20
N ASP A 392 0.94 -3.47 -18.35
CA ASP A 392 1.51 -2.32 -19.03
C ASP A 392 1.42 -1.06 -18.15
N ARG A 393 0.29 -0.89 -17.47
CA ARG A 393 0.09 0.22 -16.54
C ARG A 393 0.98 0.13 -15.31
N LEU A 394 1.24 -1.08 -14.80
CA LEU A 394 2.22 -1.28 -13.73
C LEU A 394 3.63 -0.85 -14.16
N ALA A 395 3.98 -1.05 -15.44
CA ALA A 395 5.25 -0.55 -15.97
C ALA A 395 5.30 0.97 -16.10
N ALA A 396 4.16 1.62 -16.34
CA ALA A 396 4.06 3.07 -16.35
C ALA A 396 3.90 3.72 -14.95
N LEU A 397 3.83 2.94 -13.88
CA LEU A 397 3.37 3.43 -12.57
C LEU A 397 4.14 4.65 -12.02
N PRO A 398 5.49 4.74 -12.07
CA PRO A 398 6.20 5.94 -11.61
C PRO A 398 5.80 7.21 -12.38
N ARG A 399 5.51 7.07 -13.68
CA ARG A 399 5.03 8.16 -14.52
C ARG A 399 3.60 8.55 -14.13
N LEU A 400 2.74 7.57 -13.88
CA LEU A 400 1.36 7.81 -13.43
C LEU A 400 1.29 8.49 -12.06
N GLU A 401 2.15 8.11 -11.13
CA GLU A 401 2.28 8.77 -9.83
C GLU A 401 2.76 10.22 -9.98
N THR A 402 3.79 10.46 -10.80
CA THR A 402 4.27 11.81 -11.11
C THR A 402 3.18 12.67 -11.75
N MET A 403 2.43 12.11 -12.71
CA MET A 403 1.27 12.75 -13.33
C MET A 403 0.23 13.16 -12.28
N ALA A 404 -0.14 12.23 -11.39
CA ALA A 404 -1.13 12.50 -10.34
C ALA A 404 -0.65 13.60 -9.36
N ALA A 405 0.62 13.57 -8.96
CA ALA A 405 1.21 14.59 -8.11
C ALA A 405 1.18 15.98 -8.77
N LEU A 406 1.51 16.07 -10.07
CA LEU A 406 1.44 17.32 -10.83
C LEU A 406 0.02 17.85 -10.97
N LEU A 407 -0.98 16.99 -11.15
CA LEU A 407 -2.39 17.38 -11.21
C LEU A 407 -2.86 17.97 -9.87
N ILE A 408 -2.53 17.33 -8.76
CA ILE A 408 -2.84 17.82 -7.41
C ILE A 408 -2.12 19.14 -7.14
N ALA A 409 -0.83 19.24 -7.46
CA ALA A 409 -0.04 20.46 -7.30
C ALA A 409 -0.59 21.62 -8.16
N GLY A 410 -0.96 21.33 -9.41
CA GLY A 410 -1.57 22.30 -10.32
C GLY A 410 -2.91 22.82 -9.80
N LEU A 411 -3.78 21.92 -9.33
CA LEU A 411 -5.06 22.26 -8.71
C LEU A 411 -4.87 23.15 -7.47
N MET A 412 -3.94 22.77 -6.58
CA MET A 412 -3.63 23.56 -5.39
C MET A 412 -3.08 24.94 -5.75
N ALA A 413 -2.26 25.05 -6.80
CA ALA A 413 -1.72 26.31 -7.30
C ALA A 413 -2.81 27.25 -7.88
N MET A 414 -4.00 26.74 -8.25
CA MET A 414 -5.13 27.57 -8.70
C MET A 414 -5.85 28.30 -7.56
N LEU A 415 -5.69 27.85 -6.31
CA LEU A 415 -6.40 28.42 -5.14
C LEU A 415 -6.30 29.94 -4.96
N PRO A 416 -5.16 30.60 -5.26
CA PRO A 416 -5.06 32.06 -5.19
C PRO A 416 -5.74 32.78 -6.37
N LEU A 417 -5.96 32.09 -7.50
CA LEU A 417 -6.57 32.67 -8.70
C LEU A 417 -8.09 32.81 -8.57
N PHE A 418 -8.74 31.89 -7.85
CA PHE A 418 -10.18 31.96 -7.52
C PHE A 418 -10.57 33.16 -6.64
N ARG A 419 -9.61 34.00 -6.19
CA ARG A 419 -9.86 35.19 -5.34
C ARG A 419 -10.39 36.41 -6.11
N ARG A 420 -10.54 36.35 -7.43
CA ARG A 420 -10.90 37.50 -8.28
C ARG A 420 -12.40 37.48 -8.58
N ARG A 421 -13.07 38.65 -8.41
CA ARG A 421 -14.51 38.88 -8.64
C ARG A 421 -15.02 38.62 -10.07
N GLU A 422 -14.17 38.18 -10.98
CA GLU A 422 -14.54 38.01 -12.38
C GLU A 422 -14.49 36.53 -12.77
N PRO A 423 -15.65 35.85 -12.82
CA PRO A 423 -15.71 34.49 -13.33
C PRO A 423 -15.55 34.54 -14.85
N ARG A 424 -14.30 34.54 -15.34
CA ARG A 424 -14.00 34.52 -16.78
C ARG A 424 -13.82 33.07 -17.25
N LEU A 425 -14.19 32.83 -18.52
CA LEU A 425 -14.15 31.57 -19.30
C LEU A 425 -13.06 30.53 -18.97
N LEU A 426 -11.93 30.92 -18.39
CA LEU A 426 -10.86 30.05 -17.90
C LEU A 426 -11.31 29.03 -16.83
N MET A 427 -12.43 29.28 -16.12
CA MET A 427 -13.00 28.32 -15.16
C MET A 427 -13.87 27.24 -15.82
N ILE A 428 -14.34 27.49 -17.04
CA ILE A 428 -15.31 26.64 -17.75
C ILE A 428 -14.61 25.83 -18.85
N ALA A 429 -13.59 26.40 -19.50
CA ALA A 429 -12.90 25.77 -20.63
C ALA A 429 -12.24 24.41 -20.29
N PRO A 430 -11.55 24.22 -19.15
CA PRO A 430 -10.99 22.90 -18.79
C PRO A 430 -12.07 21.87 -18.49
N ALA A 431 -13.18 22.27 -17.84
CA ALA A 431 -14.30 21.40 -17.52
C ALA A 431 -15.09 21.00 -18.80
N MET A 432 -15.29 21.94 -19.74
CA MET A 432 -15.84 21.64 -21.05
C MET A 432 -14.92 20.72 -21.87
N ALA A 433 -13.61 20.95 -21.86
CA ALA A 433 -12.65 20.07 -22.53
C ALA A 433 -12.63 18.65 -21.94
N LEU A 434 -12.77 18.52 -20.62
CA LEU A 434 -12.90 17.24 -19.90
C LEU A 434 -14.22 16.53 -20.21
N MET A 435 -15.33 17.28 -20.29
CA MET A 435 -16.63 16.77 -20.73
C MET A 435 -16.57 16.23 -22.17
N TRP A 436 -15.97 16.99 -23.10
CA TRP A 436 -15.78 16.56 -24.49
C TRP A 436 -14.80 15.38 -24.62
N ALA A 437 -13.72 15.35 -23.83
CA ALA A 437 -12.79 14.22 -23.82
C ALA A 437 -13.45 12.92 -23.31
N GLY A 438 -14.25 13.00 -22.24
CA GLY A 438 -15.01 11.85 -21.74
C GLY A 438 -16.08 11.34 -22.71
N LEU A 439 -16.74 12.25 -23.44
CA LEU A 439 -17.68 11.92 -24.52
C LEU A 439 -17.00 11.21 -25.70
N LEU A 440 -15.75 11.55 -26.01
CA LEU A 440 -15.00 10.98 -27.13
C LEU A 440 -14.30 9.64 -26.79
N THR A 441 -14.11 9.30 -25.51
CA THR A 441 -13.41 8.07 -25.09
C THR A 441 -14.31 6.97 -24.53
N GLY A 442 -15.65 7.13 -24.55
CA GLY A 442 -16.62 6.11 -24.12
C GLY A 442 -16.64 5.81 -22.61
N GLY A 443 -15.92 6.59 -21.80
CA GLY A 443 -15.76 6.39 -20.37
C GLY A 443 -16.83 7.13 -19.55
N ALA A 444 -17.91 6.42 -19.22
CA ALA A 444 -18.93 6.76 -18.21
C ALA A 444 -19.82 8.00 -18.48
N VAL A 445 -21.01 7.73 -19.03
CA VAL A 445 -22.17 8.65 -19.12
C VAL A 445 -22.56 9.27 -17.76
N MET A 446 -22.15 8.66 -16.64
CA MET A 446 -22.35 9.17 -15.26
C MET A 446 -21.43 10.36 -14.87
N ILE A 447 -20.42 10.71 -15.68
CA ILE A 447 -19.52 11.84 -15.41
C ILE A 447 -20.18 13.18 -15.77
N ILE A 448 -21.14 13.19 -16.70
CA ILE A 448 -21.78 14.41 -17.21
C ILE A 448 -22.60 15.13 -16.13
N PRO A 449 -23.47 14.45 -15.34
CA PRO A 449 -24.19 15.11 -14.23
C PRO A 449 -23.27 15.61 -13.12
N ILE A 450 -22.17 14.89 -12.87
CA ILE A 450 -21.17 15.21 -11.83
C ILE A 450 -20.34 16.42 -12.24
N ALA A 451 -19.94 16.51 -13.51
CA ALA A 451 -19.26 17.68 -14.07
C ALA A 451 -20.18 18.92 -14.09
N LEU A 452 -21.46 18.75 -14.43
CA LEU A 452 -22.45 19.84 -14.37
C LEU A 452 -22.69 20.32 -12.92
N LEU A 453 -22.74 19.41 -11.94
CA LEU A 453 -22.79 19.75 -10.51
C LEU A 453 -21.51 20.45 -10.03
N ALA A 454 -20.33 20.04 -10.53
CA ALA A 454 -19.05 20.69 -10.23
C ALA A 454 -19.01 22.14 -10.77
N MET A 455 -19.52 22.34 -11.98
CA MET A 455 -19.64 23.64 -12.64
C MET A 455 -20.64 24.54 -11.91
N LEU A 456 -21.78 24.00 -11.47
CA LEU A 456 -22.75 24.69 -10.62
C LEU A 456 -22.12 25.07 -9.26
N ALA A 457 -21.37 24.17 -8.61
CA ALA A 457 -20.71 24.44 -7.34
C ALA A 457 -19.62 25.53 -7.43
N ALA A 458 -18.90 25.62 -8.56
CA ALA A 458 -17.92 26.66 -8.81
C ALA A 458 -18.54 28.06 -8.92
N TRP A 459 -19.81 28.15 -9.35
CA TRP A 459 -20.57 29.41 -9.43
C TRP A 459 -20.88 30.01 -8.04
N PHE A 460 -20.87 29.19 -6.99
CA PHE A 460 -21.19 29.58 -5.61
C PHE A 460 -19.95 29.68 -4.70
N LEU A 461 -18.73 29.54 -5.23
CA LEU A 461 -17.50 29.74 -4.45
C LEU A 461 -17.46 31.19 -3.95
N PRO A 462 -17.54 31.45 -2.63
CA PRO A 462 -17.55 32.81 -2.14
C PRO A 462 -16.22 33.50 -2.47
N VAL A 463 -16.35 34.61 -3.17
CA VAL A 463 -15.24 35.50 -3.49
C VAL A 463 -14.77 36.14 -2.19
N ALA A 464 -13.53 35.83 -1.83
CA ALA A 464 -12.83 36.24 -0.61
C ALA A 464 -13.32 35.57 0.68
N VAL A 465 -12.65 34.47 1.05
CA VAL A 465 -12.67 33.98 2.42
C VAL A 465 -11.23 34.01 2.93
N GLU A 466 -10.96 34.91 3.88
CA GLU A 466 -9.69 35.01 4.58
C GLU A 466 -9.42 33.79 5.49
N ASP A 467 -10.41 32.93 5.71
CA ASP A 467 -10.39 31.79 6.63
C ASP A 467 -10.76 30.43 6.00
N ARG A 468 -10.04 30.05 4.94
CA ARG A 468 -10.27 28.80 4.16
C ARG A 468 -10.10 27.52 4.97
N GLY A 469 -9.29 27.58 6.02
CA GLY A 469 -8.94 26.40 6.80
C GLY A 469 -10.10 25.88 7.65
N TRP A 470 -10.99 26.75 8.14
CA TRP A 470 -12.04 26.36 9.10
C TRP A 470 -13.05 25.36 8.52
N GLY A 471 -13.47 25.57 7.27
CA GLY A 471 -14.38 24.64 6.59
C GLY A 471 -13.72 23.26 6.38
N ALA A 472 -12.45 23.23 6.00
CA ALA A 472 -11.70 21.98 5.84
C ALA A 472 -11.52 21.25 7.18
N LEU A 473 -11.14 21.97 8.24
CA LEU A 473 -10.95 21.41 9.58
C LEU A 473 -12.25 20.80 10.12
N LEU A 474 -13.38 21.51 9.97
CA LEU A 474 -14.68 21.00 10.42
C LEU A 474 -15.16 19.81 9.60
N LEU A 475 -14.98 19.81 8.28
CA LEU A 475 -15.31 18.64 7.47
C LEU A 475 -14.47 17.43 7.90
N LEU A 476 -13.16 17.63 8.12
CA LEU A 476 -12.30 16.55 8.59
C LEU A 476 -12.70 16.05 9.99
N LEU A 477 -13.13 16.94 10.90
CA LEU A 477 -13.66 16.57 12.21
C LEU A 477 -14.95 15.73 12.09
N LEU A 478 -15.89 16.15 11.25
CA LEU A 478 -17.14 15.43 10.99
C LEU A 478 -16.88 14.07 10.34
N SER A 479 -16.00 14.01 9.33
CA SER A 479 -15.57 12.75 8.71
C SER A 479 -14.87 11.84 9.73
N GLY A 480 -14.03 12.40 10.59
CA GLY A 480 -13.36 11.68 11.67
C GLY A 480 -14.35 11.05 12.66
N LEU A 481 -15.43 11.77 12.99
CA LEU A 481 -16.54 11.26 13.81
C LEU A 481 -17.29 10.11 13.11
N ILE A 482 -17.68 10.31 11.85
CA ILE A 482 -18.39 9.29 11.05
C ILE A 482 -17.55 8.01 10.93
N VAL A 483 -16.26 8.15 10.62
CA VAL A 483 -15.35 7.00 10.50
C VAL A 483 -15.10 6.35 11.86
N GLN A 484 -15.01 7.10 12.95
CA GLN A 484 -14.89 6.49 14.28
C GLN A 484 -16.11 5.63 14.64
N ILE A 485 -17.30 6.01 14.18
CA ILE A 485 -18.52 5.22 14.39
C ILE A 485 -18.56 4.00 13.48
N ALA A 486 -18.28 4.19 12.18
CA ALA A 486 -18.48 3.15 11.17
C ALA A 486 -17.29 2.18 11.03
N GLN A 487 -16.06 2.68 11.14
CA GLN A 487 -14.80 1.97 10.86
C GLN A 487 -13.67 2.49 11.78
N PRO A 488 -13.73 2.24 13.11
CA PRO A 488 -12.82 2.86 14.07
C PRO A 488 -11.34 2.49 13.86
N THR A 489 -11.06 1.32 13.25
CA THR A 489 -9.69 0.90 12.88
C THR A 489 -9.09 1.79 11.79
N ALA A 490 -9.89 2.43 10.93
CA ALA A 490 -9.42 3.41 9.94
C ALA A 490 -9.15 4.79 10.54
N GLY A 491 -9.43 4.98 11.83
CA GLY A 491 -9.23 6.21 12.57
C GLY A 491 -7.88 6.93 12.38
N PRO A 492 -6.71 6.25 12.45
CA PRO A 492 -5.40 6.89 12.32
C PRO A 492 -5.27 7.79 11.09
N PHE A 493 -5.85 7.36 9.96
CA PHE A 493 -5.81 8.09 8.70
C PHE A 493 -6.46 9.48 8.78
N LEU A 494 -7.50 9.64 9.59
CA LEU A 494 -8.22 10.91 9.74
C LEU A 494 -7.85 11.63 11.04
N HIS A 495 -7.75 10.90 12.15
CA HIS A 495 -7.59 11.49 13.48
C HIS A 495 -6.21 12.11 13.67
N TRP A 496 -5.14 11.53 13.13
CA TRP A 496 -3.81 12.11 13.30
C TRP A 496 -3.66 13.42 12.52
N PRO A 497 -4.00 13.50 11.21
CA PRO A 497 -3.95 14.77 10.49
C PRO A 497 -4.91 15.81 11.07
N LEU A 498 -6.09 15.39 11.55
CA LEU A 498 -7.04 16.27 12.25
C LEU A 498 -6.44 16.87 13.53
N LEU A 499 -5.79 16.06 14.36
CA LEU A 499 -5.14 16.52 15.59
C LEU A 499 -4.01 17.52 15.26
N LEU A 500 -3.16 17.19 14.29
CA LEU A 500 -2.08 18.07 13.82
C LEU A 500 -2.63 19.41 13.29
N ALA A 501 -3.73 19.37 12.53
CA ALA A 501 -4.41 20.56 12.05
C ALA A 501 -5.01 21.37 13.21
N ALA A 502 -5.69 20.72 14.17
CA ALA A 502 -6.25 21.39 15.35
C ALA A 502 -5.17 22.09 16.19
N ILE A 503 -3.99 21.48 16.34
CA ILE A 503 -2.82 22.11 16.98
C ILE A 503 -2.38 23.37 16.22
N ALA A 504 -2.28 23.30 14.89
CA ALA A 504 -1.90 24.44 14.06
C ALA A 504 -2.89 25.60 14.18
N PHE A 505 -4.20 25.32 14.27
CA PHE A 505 -5.23 26.35 14.45
C PHE A 505 -5.22 26.93 15.87
N ALA A 506 -5.01 26.11 16.90
CA ALA A 506 -4.84 26.61 18.26
C ALA A 506 -3.60 27.51 18.37
N ALA A 507 -2.48 27.11 17.77
CA ALA A 507 -1.27 27.93 17.71
C ALA A 507 -1.53 29.26 16.99
N ARG A 508 -2.24 29.25 15.86
CA ARG A 508 -2.64 30.45 15.12
C ARG A 508 -3.46 31.42 15.97
N ALA A 509 -4.39 30.90 16.76
CA ALA A 509 -5.30 31.72 17.55
C ALA A 509 -4.61 32.37 18.77
N TRP A 510 -3.63 31.69 19.37
CA TRP A 510 -3.13 32.03 20.71
C TRP A 510 -1.66 32.46 20.75
N LEU A 511 -0.87 32.23 19.71
CA LEU A 511 0.57 32.54 19.67
C LEU A 511 0.88 33.68 18.68
N PRO A 512 2.05 34.35 18.83
CA PRO A 512 2.53 35.30 17.84
C PRO A 512 2.69 34.66 16.46
N GLU A 513 2.45 35.44 15.39
CA GLU A 513 2.40 34.93 14.00
C GLU A 513 3.61 34.08 13.62
N ARG A 514 4.83 34.49 13.99
CA ARG A 514 6.05 33.73 13.68
C ARG A 514 6.05 32.33 14.31
N ALA A 515 5.66 32.23 15.57
CA ALA A 515 5.58 30.95 16.29
C ALA A 515 4.44 30.09 15.74
N ALA A 516 3.28 30.70 15.47
CA ALA A 516 2.15 30.01 14.87
C ALA A 516 2.49 29.42 13.48
N LEU A 517 3.18 30.18 12.62
CA LEU A 517 3.60 29.70 11.31
C LEU A 517 4.65 28.59 11.41
N ALA A 518 5.58 28.66 12.36
CA ALA A 518 6.55 27.60 12.59
C ALA A 518 5.88 26.29 13.04
N ILE A 519 4.93 26.38 13.99
CA ILE A 519 4.15 25.22 14.44
C ILE A 519 3.30 24.65 13.30
N ALA A 520 2.59 25.50 12.55
CA ALA A 520 1.79 25.06 11.42
C ALA A 520 2.65 24.39 10.34
N ALA A 521 3.84 24.92 10.04
CA ALA A 521 4.77 24.31 9.10
C ALA A 521 5.27 22.93 9.57
N LEU A 522 5.57 22.79 10.86
CA LEU A 522 5.98 21.51 11.45
C LEU A 522 4.85 20.48 11.42
N MET A 523 3.64 20.86 11.84
CA MET A 523 2.46 19.98 11.83
C MET A 523 2.12 19.55 10.39
N ALA A 524 2.21 20.46 9.42
CA ALA A 524 2.02 20.15 8.02
C ALA A 524 3.13 19.25 7.46
N ALA A 525 4.40 19.46 7.82
CA ALA A 525 5.50 18.59 7.39
C ALA A 525 5.27 17.14 7.85
N ILE A 526 4.90 16.94 9.12
CA ILE A 526 4.63 15.61 9.70
C ILE A 526 3.39 14.99 9.04
N GLY A 527 2.26 15.71 9.05
CA GLY A 527 0.98 15.17 8.58
C GLY A 527 0.96 14.93 7.07
N VAL A 528 1.45 15.88 6.27
CA VAL A 528 1.53 15.72 4.82
C VAL A 528 2.60 14.72 4.43
N GLY A 529 3.74 14.67 5.13
CA GLY A 529 4.78 13.66 4.88
C GLY A 529 4.27 12.23 5.12
N HIS A 530 3.51 12.04 6.20
CA HIS A 530 2.84 10.77 6.47
C HIS A 530 1.81 10.41 5.37
N LEU A 531 0.99 11.37 4.93
CA LEU A 531 0.03 11.16 3.84
C LEU A 531 0.72 10.87 2.51
N LEU A 532 1.86 11.51 2.19
CA LEU A 532 2.62 11.24 0.97
C LEU A 532 3.22 9.83 0.97
N ALA A 533 3.72 9.34 2.10
CA ALA A 533 4.18 7.95 2.22
C ALA A 533 3.03 6.96 1.97
N GLN A 534 1.84 7.23 2.52
CA GLN A 534 0.65 6.43 2.24
C GLN A 534 0.16 6.57 0.79
N ALA A 535 0.27 7.76 0.19
CA ALA A 535 -0.10 8.01 -1.20
C ALA A 535 0.69 7.09 -2.13
N HIS A 536 2.00 7.00 -1.93
CA HIS A 536 2.87 6.11 -2.69
C HIS A 536 2.42 4.65 -2.55
N PHE A 537 2.19 4.17 -1.32
CA PHE A 537 1.71 2.81 -1.09
C PHE A 537 0.34 2.52 -1.76
N ILE A 538 -0.60 3.47 -1.71
CA ILE A 538 -1.90 3.36 -2.39
C ILE A 538 -1.72 3.35 -3.92
N MET A 539 -0.77 4.14 -4.45
CA MET A 539 -0.44 4.14 -5.86
C MET A 539 0.08 2.78 -6.32
N LEU A 540 0.99 2.18 -5.55
CA LEU A 540 1.48 0.81 -5.75
C LEU A 540 0.36 -0.24 -5.73
N GLY A 541 -0.63 -0.07 -4.83
CA GLY A 541 -1.72 -1.00 -4.63
C GLY A 541 -2.82 -0.96 -5.70
N ILE A 542 -3.36 0.23 -5.99
CA ILE A 542 -4.55 0.40 -6.85
C ILE A 542 -4.49 1.64 -7.76
N GLY A 543 -3.46 2.48 -7.63
CA GLY A 543 -3.43 3.78 -8.29
C GLY A 543 -3.16 3.74 -9.80
N ALA A 544 -2.68 2.62 -10.34
CA ALA A 544 -2.50 2.44 -11.79
C ALA A 544 -3.83 2.58 -12.56
N GLU A 545 -4.93 2.09 -11.97
CA GLU A 545 -6.28 2.13 -12.53
C GLU A 545 -7.15 3.21 -11.87
N MET A 546 -6.98 3.44 -10.57
CA MET A 546 -7.85 4.29 -9.77
C MET A 546 -7.11 5.44 -9.05
N PRO A 547 -6.35 6.31 -9.74
CA PRO A 547 -5.58 7.38 -9.09
C PRO A 547 -6.48 8.42 -8.40
N ALA A 548 -7.77 8.48 -8.73
CA ALA A 548 -8.75 9.34 -8.06
C ALA A 548 -8.86 9.08 -6.55
N VAL A 549 -8.43 7.91 -6.06
CA VAL A 549 -8.31 7.63 -4.62
C VAL A 549 -7.43 8.65 -3.89
N LEU A 550 -6.46 9.27 -4.58
CA LEU A 550 -5.61 10.32 -4.02
C LEU A 550 -6.36 11.61 -3.66
N ALA A 551 -7.57 11.82 -4.19
CA ALA A 551 -8.42 12.92 -3.76
C ALA A 551 -8.76 12.82 -2.26
N LEU A 552 -8.91 11.60 -1.73
CA LEU A 552 -9.13 11.40 -0.29
C LEU A 552 -7.91 11.84 0.53
N LEU A 553 -6.69 11.60 0.06
CA LEU A 553 -5.48 12.07 0.74
C LEU A 553 -5.35 13.59 0.67
N LEU A 554 -5.72 14.18 -0.47
CA LEU A 554 -5.82 15.63 -0.61
C LEU A 554 -6.82 16.20 0.41
N PHE A 555 -8.02 15.62 0.55
CA PHE A 555 -9.02 16.04 1.55
C PHE A 555 -8.42 16.15 2.95
N VAL A 556 -7.69 15.12 3.37
CA VAL A 556 -7.09 15.04 4.70
C VAL A 556 -5.90 16.00 4.86
N ALA A 557 -5.17 16.29 3.77
CA ALA A 557 -4.06 17.25 3.77
C ALA A 557 -4.51 18.72 3.79
N LEU A 558 -5.72 19.04 3.30
CA LEU A 558 -6.18 20.43 3.14
C LEU A 558 -6.16 21.25 4.45
N PRO A 559 -6.66 20.75 5.61
CA PRO A 559 -6.60 21.49 6.86
C PRO A 559 -5.17 21.82 7.33
N LEU A 560 -4.18 21.03 6.93
CA LEU A 560 -2.77 21.26 7.24
C LEU A 560 -2.13 22.30 6.31
N LEU A 561 -2.49 22.25 5.02
CA LEU A 561 -1.88 23.08 3.98
C LEU A 561 -2.51 24.47 3.86
N LEU A 562 -3.83 24.58 3.98
CA LEU A 562 -4.56 25.84 3.76
C LEU A 562 -4.12 27.00 4.69
N PRO A 563 -3.78 26.78 5.98
CA PRO A 563 -3.26 27.85 6.83
C PRO A 563 -1.94 28.45 6.34
N LEU A 564 -1.11 27.63 5.69
CA LEU A 564 0.20 28.02 5.14
C LEU A 564 0.08 28.57 3.71
N TRP A 565 -1.04 28.29 3.02
CA TRP A 565 -1.18 28.57 1.60
C TRP A 565 -1.15 30.07 1.29
N PRO A 566 -0.30 30.53 0.34
CA PRO A 566 -0.12 31.95 0.09
C PRO A 566 -1.35 32.59 -0.58
N ALA A 567 -1.53 33.89 -0.33
CA ALA A 567 -2.64 34.66 -0.92
C ALA A 567 -2.46 34.97 -2.40
N ARG A 568 -1.23 34.89 -2.90
CA ARG A 568 -0.86 35.09 -4.30
C ARG A 568 0.06 33.94 -4.73
N ALA A 569 -0.16 33.44 -5.93
CA ALA A 569 0.74 32.51 -6.61
C ALA A 569 1.01 33.01 -8.03
N PRO A 570 2.15 32.63 -8.65
CA PRO A 570 2.42 32.94 -10.04
C PRO A 570 1.35 32.34 -10.95
N ARG A 571 0.81 33.12 -11.89
CA ARG A 571 -0.29 32.67 -12.77
C ARG A 571 0.11 31.56 -13.73
N TRP A 572 1.41 31.44 -14.02
CA TRP A 572 1.94 30.40 -14.91
C TRP A 572 1.99 29.03 -14.25
N LEU A 573 2.11 28.95 -12.92
CA LEU A 573 2.38 27.72 -12.19
C LEU A 573 1.31 26.62 -12.38
N PRO A 574 -0.01 26.91 -12.32
CA PRO A 574 -1.02 25.89 -12.58
C PRO A 574 -0.96 25.38 -14.03
N GLY A 575 -0.78 26.29 -15.00
CA GLY A 575 -0.71 25.94 -16.42
C GLY A 575 0.49 25.06 -16.73
N THR A 576 1.66 25.36 -16.15
CA THR A 576 2.86 24.54 -16.33
C THR A 576 2.72 23.16 -15.71
N ALA A 577 2.13 23.05 -14.51
CA ALA A 577 1.90 21.76 -13.86
C ALA A 577 0.92 20.87 -14.65
N LEU A 578 -0.19 21.45 -15.13
CA LEU A 578 -1.16 20.74 -15.97
C LEU A 578 -0.59 20.34 -17.34
N ALA A 579 0.21 21.22 -17.97
CA ALA A 579 0.88 20.91 -19.23
C ALA A 579 1.91 19.78 -19.05
N ALA A 580 2.68 19.78 -17.97
CA ALA A 580 3.60 18.69 -17.64
C ALA A 580 2.85 17.38 -17.39
N ALA A 581 1.75 17.40 -16.62
CA ALA A 581 0.91 16.22 -16.43
C ALA A 581 0.33 15.70 -17.76
N LEU A 582 -0.07 16.60 -18.67
CA LEU A 582 -0.53 16.24 -20.02
C LEU A 582 0.57 15.57 -20.83
N ALA A 583 1.79 16.14 -20.82
CA ALA A 583 2.94 15.55 -21.50
C ALA A 583 3.22 14.13 -21.00
N ILE A 584 3.15 13.90 -19.68
CA ILE A 584 3.32 12.56 -19.10
C ILE A 584 2.17 11.63 -19.50
N ALA A 585 0.92 12.08 -19.47
CA ALA A 585 -0.22 11.27 -19.89
C ALA A 585 -0.09 10.83 -21.35
N LEU A 586 0.30 11.75 -22.24
CA LEU A 586 0.54 11.45 -23.64
C LEU A 586 1.78 10.56 -23.84
N TRP A 587 2.83 10.75 -23.04
CA TRP A 587 3.98 9.85 -23.05
C TRP A 587 3.54 8.43 -22.71
N VAL A 588 2.82 8.22 -21.60
CA VAL A 588 2.32 6.89 -21.24
C VAL A 588 1.39 6.31 -22.33
N ARG A 589 0.50 7.13 -22.91
CA ARG A 589 -0.43 6.67 -23.95
C ARG A 589 0.28 6.21 -25.23
N LEU A 590 1.34 6.92 -25.61
CA LEU A 590 2.06 6.72 -26.87
C LEU A 590 3.30 5.83 -26.70
N ASP A 591 3.59 5.39 -25.48
CA ASP A 591 4.69 4.48 -25.21
C ASP A 591 4.41 3.12 -25.88
N PRO A 592 5.43 2.46 -26.43
CA PRO A 592 5.29 1.08 -26.85
C PRO A 592 4.84 0.21 -25.67
N ILE A 593 4.02 -0.80 -25.98
CA ILE A 593 3.62 -1.84 -25.04
C ILE A 593 4.86 -2.39 -24.33
N ALA A 594 4.84 -2.41 -23.00
CA ALA A 594 5.98 -2.79 -22.20
C ALA A 594 6.41 -4.25 -22.49
N PRO A 595 7.73 -4.52 -22.65
CA PRO A 595 8.23 -5.89 -22.80
C PRO A 595 8.01 -6.74 -21.53
N SER A 596 7.62 -6.10 -20.43
CA SER A 596 7.38 -6.74 -19.15
C SER A 596 5.99 -7.35 -19.01
N ILE A 597 5.11 -7.23 -20.01
CA ILE A 597 3.75 -7.79 -19.94
C ILE A 597 3.80 -9.33 -19.90
N PRO A 598 3.06 -9.98 -18.98
CA PRO A 598 2.99 -11.43 -18.90
C PRO A 598 2.44 -12.04 -20.19
N ALA A 599 3.07 -13.11 -20.66
CA ALA A 599 2.66 -13.82 -21.87
C ALA A 599 1.21 -14.30 -21.81
N TYR A 600 0.79 -14.83 -20.66
CA TYR A 600 -0.57 -15.34 -20.47
C TYR A 600 -1.62 -14.21 -20.43
N SER A 601 -1.25 -12.99 -20.05
CA SER A 601 -2.21 -11.88 -19.94
C SER A 601 -2.80 -11.50 -21.30
N GLN A 602 -2.05 -11.73 -22.39
CA GLN A 602 -2.53 -11.52 -23.76
C GLN A 602 -3.62 -12.54 -24.13
N ALA A 603 -3.50 -13.79 -23.65
CA ALA A 603 -4.54 -14.82 -23.80
C ALA A 603 -5.80 -14.51 -22.97
N GLU A 604 -5.68 -13.69 -21.92
CA GLU A 604 -6.79 -13.21 -21.08
C GLU A 604 -7.38 -11.86 -21.52
N GLY A 605 -7.05 -11.39 -22.73
CA GLY A 605 -7.59 -10.13 -23.27
C GLY A 605 -7.05 -8.88 -22.57
N GLY A 606 -5.92 -8.97 -21.87
CA GLY A 606 -5.24 -7.85 -21.22
C GLY A 606 -5.88 -7.34 -19.93
N THR A 607 -7.01 -7.92 -19.51
CA THR A 607 -7.61 -7.67 -18.21
C THR A 607 -7.02 -8.60 -17.17
N LYS A 608 -6.74 -8.12 -15.95
CA LYS A 608 -6.46 -9.02 -14.83
C LYS A 608 -7.74 -9.81 -14.53
N HIS A 609 -7.80 -11.08 -14.96
CA HIS A 609 -8.86 -11.97 -14.49
C HIS A 609 -8.59 -12.29 -13.02
N LYS A 610 -9.52 -11.82 -12.17
CA LYS A 610 -9.45 -11.92 -10.72
C LYS A 610 -9.62 -13.37 -10.26
N ASP A 611 -9.02 -13.67 -9.11
CA ASP A 611 -9.13 -14.95 -8.39
C ASP A 611 -10.31 -14.95 -7.42
#